data_AF-A0A3R8IRT8-F1
#
_entry.id   AF-A0A3R8IRT8-F1
#
_cell.length_a   1.000
_cell.length_b   1.000
_cell.length_c   1.000
_cell.angle_alpha   90.00
_cell.angle_beta   90.00
_cell.angle_gamma   90.00
#
_symmetry.space_group_name_H-M   'P 1'
#
loop_
_entity.id
_entity.type
_entity.pdbx_description
1 polymer ?
#
loop_
_entity_poly.entity_id
_entity_poly.type
_entity_poly.pdbx_seq_one_letter_code
_entity_poly.pdbx_strand_id
1 'polypeptide(L)'
;MLSEAYLPFVVQVILATGLAGLIVGLSHLLGERRKKNNAITDQPYECGVKSEGMRHSRFSVKFYVTVMLFILFDIEVVFLLPWAFIYREFLAENISILGPVMFFLGVLVLGLFYEVKKGALEWER
;
A
#
# COMPACT_ATOMS: atom_id res chain seq x y z
N MET A 1 26.95 -12.63 -10.80
CA MET A 1 25.67 -13.14 -11.35
C MET A 1 24.46 -12.51 -10.65
N LEU A 2 24.38 -12.51 -9.31
CA LEU A 2 23.29 -11.78 -8.61
C LEU A 2 23.35 -10.25 -8.84
N SER A 3 24.54 -9.64 -8.82
CA SER A 3 24.72 -8.19 -9.07
C SER A 3 24.14 -7.74 -10.42
N GLU A 4 24.46 -8.44 -11.51
CA GLU A 4 24.03 -8.10 -12.87
C GLU A 4 22.51 -8.16 -13.04
N ALA A 5 21.82 -9.02 -12.29
CA ALA A 5 20.36 -9.14 -12.34
C ALA A 5 19.63 -7.99 -11.62
N TYR A 6 20.21 -7.47 -10.52
CA TYR A 6 19.61 -6.38 -9.74
C TYR A 6 20.06 -4.99 -10.18
N LEU A 7 21.19 -4.89 -10.90
CA LEU A 7 21.74 -3.61 -11.37
C LEU A 7 20.74 -2.81 -12.21
N PRO A 8 20.00 -3.39 -13.18
CA PRO A 8 18.98 -2.65 -13.94
C PRO A 8 17.87 -2.07 -13.05
N PHE A 9 17.43 -2.83 -12.05
CA PHE A 9 16.40 -2.39 -11.11
C PHE A 9 16.88 -1.22 -10.26
N VAL A 10 18.09 -1.31 -9.70
CA VAL A 10 18.67 -0.24 -8.89
C VAL A 10 18.88 1.03 -9.72
N VAL A 11 19.38 0.89 -10.96
CA VAL A 11 19.52 2.02 -11.89
C VAL A 11 18.17 2.65 -12.20
N GLN A 12 17.12 1.86 -12.40
CA GLN A 12 15.77 2.36 -12.64
C GLN A 12 15.22 3.14 -11.44
N VAL A 13 15.41 2.64 -10.21
CA VAL A 13 14.99 3.35 -8.99
C VAL A 13 15.74 4.68 -8.86
N ILE A 14 17.06 4.67 -9.05
CA ILE A 14 17.88 5.88 -8.99
C ILE A 14 17.46 6.90 -10.05
N LEU A 15 17.21 6.47 -11.28
CA LEU A 15 16.75 7.36 -12.35
C LEU A 15 15.36 7.93 -12.05
N ALA A 16 14.42 7.11 -11.60
CA ALA A 16 13.07 7.55 -11.28
C ALA A 16 13.05 8.56 -10.13
N THR A 17 13.73 8.25 -9.02
CA THR A 17 13.83 9.15 -7.87
C THR A 17 14.66 10.39 -8.20
N GLY A 18 15.74 10.24 -8.97
CA GLY A 18 16.58 11.34 -9.42
C GLY A 18 15.83 12.31 -10.33
N LEU A 19 15.04 11.81 -11.28
CA LEU A 19 14.21 12.63 -12.15
C LEU A 19 13.11 13.35 -11.35
N ALA A 20 12.41 12.65 -10.46
CA ALA A 20 11.40 13.25 -9.59
C ALA A 20 12.02 14.36 -8.71
N GLY A 21 13.19 14.10 -8.12
CA GLY A 21 13.95 15.07 -7.35
C GLY A 21 14.43 16.26 -8.19
N LEU A 22 14.87 16.02 -9.42
CA LEU A 22 15.28 17.08 -10.36
C LEU A 22 14.10 17.95 -10.75
N ILE A 23 12.94 17.37 -11.04
CA ILE A 23 11.71 18.13 -11.36
C ILE A 23 11.32 19.00 -10.16
N VAL A 24 11.22 18.42 -8.96
CA VAL A 24 10.88 19.17 -7.74
C VAL A 24 11.93 20.26 -7.45
N GLY A 25 13.22 19.94 -7.63
CA GLY A 25 14.33 20.87 -7.44
C GLY A 25 14.31 22.03 -8.44
N LEU A 26 14.10 21.75 -9.72
CA LEU A 26 13.94 22.78 -10.75
C LEU A 26 12.69 23.62 -10.53
N SER A 27 11.55 23.02 -10.18
CA SER A 27 10.34 23.76 -9.81
C SER A 27 10.59 24.67 -8.61
N HIS A 28 11.38 24.23 -7.63
CA HIS A 28 11.74 25.02 -6.46
C HIS A 28 12.72 26.17 -6.79
N LEU A 29 13.66 25.95 -7.71
CA LEU A 29 14.67 26.94 -8.11
C LEU A 29 14.15 27.98 -9.12
N LEU A 30 13.40 27.53 -10.12
CA LEU A 30 12.86 28.35 -11.21
C LEU A 30 11.51 28.99 -10.86
N GLY A 31 10.77 28.43 -9.88
CA GLY A 31 9.51 28.99 -9.44
C GLY A 31 9.68 30.39 -8.87
N GLU A 32 8.88 31.34 -9.36
CA GLU A 32 8.85 32.71 -8.86
C GLU A 32 8.29 32.73 -7.44
N ARG A 33 9.17 32.49 -6.48
CA ARG A 33 8.84 32.57 -5.06
C ARG A 33 8.71 34.05 -4.73
N ARG A 34 7.46 34.52 -4.61
CA ARG A 34 7.19 35.78 -3.93
C ARG A 34 7.88 35.70 -2.57
N LYS A 35 9.00 36.44 -2.42
CA LYS A 35 9.64 36.70 -1.14
C LYS A 35 8.65 37.44 -0.28
N LYS A 36 7.79 36.70 0.41
CA LYS A 36 7.10 37.15 1.61
C LYS A 36 6.40 35.93 2.17
N ASN A 37 6.88 35.57 3.35
CA ASN A 37 6.20 34.90 4.45
C ASN A 37 4.85 35.60 4.70
N ASN A 38 3.95 35.54 3.72
CA ASN A 38 2.65 36.16 3.77
C ASN A 38 1.81 35.19 4.58
N ALA A 39 1.52 35.58 5.81
CA ALA A 39 0.77 34.78 6.77
C ALA A 39 -0.61 34.34 6.26
N ILE A 40 -1.06 34.77 5.08
CA ILE A 40 -2.32 34.39 4.40
C ILE A 40 -2.11 33.24 3.42
N THR A 41 -1.02 33.21 2.64
CA THR A 41 -0.78 32.15 1.64
C THR A 41 -0.39 30.82 2.27
N ASP A 42 0.18 30.87 3.48
CA ASP A 42 0.63 29.69 4.22
C ASP A 42 -0.44 29.18 5.21
N GLN A 43 -1.68 29.69 5.15
CA GLN A 43 -2.77 29.21 6.00
C GLN A 43 -3.45 27.98 5.35
N PRO A 44 -3.92 27.02 6.16
CA PRO A 44 -4.83 26.00 5.70
C PRO A 44 -6.05 26.63 5.01
N TYR A 45 -6.51 25.98 3.94
CA TYR A 45 -7.65 26.48 3.18
C TYR A 45 -8.95 26.33 3.98
N GLU A 46 -9.46 27.44 4.49
CA GLU A 46 -10.79 27.54 5.12
C GLU A 46 -11.53 28.82 4.68
N CYS A 47 -11.43 29.20 3.40
CA CYS A 47 -12.09 30.39 2.83
C CYS A 47 -11.84 31.70 3.62
N GLY A 48 -10.65 31.86 4.23
CA GLY A 48 -10.29 33.04 5.02
C GLY A 48 -10.74 33.01 6.48
N VAL A 49 -11.37 31.92 6.93
CA VAL A 49 -11.61 31.66 8.35
C VAL A 49 -10.31 31.18 8.98
N LYS A 50 -10.01 31.67 10.19
CA LYS A 50 -8.84 31.22 10.93
C LYS A 50 -9.07 29.75 11.31
N SER A 51 -8.25 28.86 10.75
CA SER A 51 -8.32 27.43 11.07
C SER A 51 -8.20 27.24 12.57
N GLU A 52 -9.30 26.82 13.19
CA GLU A 52 -9.29 26.31 14.55
C GLU A 52 -8.60 24.95 14.46
N GLY A 53 -7.30 24.95 14.78
CA GLY A 53 -6.45 23.77 14.63
C GLY A 53 -7.13 22.50 15.13
N MET A 54 -6.86 21.39 14.43
CA MET A 54 -7.47 20.07 14.61
C MET A 54 -8.15 19.89 15.97
N ARG A 55 -9.47 20.12 16.02
CA ARG A 55 -10.32 19.54 17.08
C ARG A 55 -10.01 18.04 16.99
N HIS A 56 -9.36 17.48 18.00
CA HIS A 56 -8.90 16.08 18.04
C HIS A 56 -10.11 15.13 18.04
N SER A 57 -10.83 15.11 16.93
CA SER A 57 -11.85 14.12 16.63
C SER A 57 -11.11 12.86 16.25
N ARG A 58 -11.45 11.75 16.90
CA ARG A 58 -10.92 10.46 16.53
C ARG A 58 -11.44 10.13 15.14
N PHE A 59 -10.53 9.79 14.23
CA PHE A 59 -10.91 9.23 12.94
C PHE A 59 -11.71 7.94 13.15
N SER A 60 -12.57 7.62 12.18
CA SER A 60 -13.41 6.42 12.25
C SER A 60 -12.57 5.15 12.40
N VAL A 61 -13.00 4.25 13.29
CA VAL A 61 -12.36 2.93 13.52
C VAL A 61 -12.38 2.07 12.25
N LYS A 62 -13.23 2.40 11.26
CA LYS A 62 -13.33 1.69 9.99
C LYS A 62 -11.99 1.62 9.23
N PHE A 63 -11.19 2.69 9.26
CA PHE A 63 -9.84 2.68 8.66
C PHE A 63 -8.92 1.63 9.29
N TYR A 64 -9.02 1.46 10.61
CA TYR A 64 -8.24 0.45 11.33
C TYR A 64 -8.67 -0.96 10.91
N VAL A 65 -9.98 -1.22 10.81
CA VAL A 65 -10.50 -2.53 10.38
C VAL A 65 -10.05 -2.87 8.95
N THR A 66 -10.09 -1.90 8.04
CA THR A 66 -9.61 -2.10 6.65
C THR A 66 -8.11 -2.41 6.60
N VAL A 67 -7.27 -1.68 7.34
CA VAL A 67 -5.82 -1.92 7.36
C VAL A 67 -5.49 -3.28 8.01
N MET A 68 -6.16 -3.62 9.11
CA MET A 68 -5.98 -4.90 9.79
C MET A 68 -6.32 -6.07 8.85
N LEU A 69 -7.42 -5.96 8.11
CA LEU A 69 -7.81 -6.95 7.11
C LEU A 69 -6.79 -7.04 5.96
N PHE A 70 -6.33 -5.89 5.44
CA PHE A 70 -5.32 -5.87 4.39
C PHE A 70 -4.03 -6.58 4.82
N ILE A 71 -3.54 -6.32 6.03
CA ILE A 71 -2.33 -6.97 6.56
C ILE A 71 -2.52 -8.49 6.68
N LEU A 72 -3.69 -8.94 7.14
CA LEU A 72 -4.01 -10.35 7.27
C LEU A 72 -3.98 -11.03 5.89
N PHE A 73 -4.65 -10.46 4.90
CA PHE A 73 -4.68 -10.99 3.53
C PHE A 73 -3.28 -10.96 2.85
N ASP A 74 -2.48 -9.92 3.09
CA ASP A 74 -1.12 -9.82 2.53
C ASP A 74 -0.21 -10.94 3.07
N ILE A 75 -0.31 -11.24 4.38
CA ILE A 75 0.40 -12.36 5.00
C ILE A 75 -0.02 -13.71 4.38
N GLU A 76 -1.30 -13.89 4.07
CA GLU A 76 -1.80 -15.10 3.42
C GLU A 76 -1.21 -15.29 2.02
N VAL A 77 -1.09 -14.21 1.24
CA VAL A 77 -0.46 -14.23 -0.09
C VAL A 77 1.02 -14.60 0.02
N VAL A 78 1.73 -14.10 1.03
CA VAL A 78 3.13 -14.49 1.28
C VAL A 78 3.26 -16.00 1.49
N PHE A 79 2.28 -16.68 2.10
CA PHE A 79 2.28 -18.14 2.22
C PHE A 79 1.95 -18.87 0.90
N LEU A 80 1.17 -18.26 0.01
CA LEU A 80 0.83 -18.84 -1.29
C LEU A 80 1.99 -18.75 -2.30
N LEU A 81 2.86 -17.75 -2.17
CA LEU A 81 3.97 -17.53 -3.12
C LEU A 81 4.93 -18.74 -3.24
N PRO A 82 5.52 -19.27 -2.14
CA PRO A 82 6.41 -20.42 -2.24
C PRO A 82 5.76 -21.62 -2.92
N TRP A 83 4.49 -21.88 -2.61
CA TRP A 83 3.73 -22.97 -3.22
C TRP A 83 3.62 -22.79 -4.74
N ALA A 84 3.28 -21.58 -5.21
CA ALA A 84 3.16 -21.30 -6.64
C ALA A 84 4.47 -21.54 -7.40
N PHE A 85 5.62 -21.25 -6.77
CA PHE A 85 6.93 -21.50 -7.36
C PHE A 85 7.29 -22.98 -7.40
N ILE A 86 7.05 -23.72 -6.31
CA ILE A 86 7.52 -25.12 -6.19
C ILE A 86 6.53 -26.17 -6.71
N TYR A 87 5.32 -25.75 -7.08
CA TYR A 87 4.23 -26.66 -7.47
C TYR A 87 4.64 -27.72 -8.51
N ARG A 88 5.46 -27.32 -9.49
CA ARG A 88 5.93 -28.20 -10.57
C ARG A 88 6.87 -29.30 -10.07
N GLU A 89 7.75 -28.99 -9.12
CA GLU A 89 8.66 -29.99 -8.54
C GLU A 89 7.89 -31.02 -7.71
N PHE A 90 6.94 -30.58 -6.89
CA PHE A 90 6.08 -31.48 -6.11
C PHE A 90 5.25 -32.42 -6.99
N LEU A 91 4.78 -31.93 -8.15
CA LEU A 91 4.05 -32.75 -9.11
C LEU A 91 4.96 -33.81 -9.76
N ALA A 92 6.23 -33.48 -10.03
CA ALA A 92 7.22 -34.42 -10.55
C ALA A 92 7.58 -35.52 -9.53
N GLU A 93 7.58 -35.20 -8.23
CA GLU A 93 7.80 -36.15 -7.14
C GLU A 93 6.54 -36.94 -6.72
N ASN A 94 5.41 -36.80 -7.44
CA ASN A 94 4.11 -37.40 -7.12
C ASN A 94 3.57 -37.02 -5.72
N ILE A 95 3.96 -35.88 -5.18
CA ILE A 95 3.45 -35.37 -3.91
C ILE A 95 2.18 -34.55 -4.17
N SER A 96 1.04 -34.99 -3.61
CA SER A 96 -0.24 -34.31 -3.77
C SER A 96 -0.35 -33.05 -2.90
N ILE A 97 0.18 -31.93 -3.41
CA ILE A 97 0.16 -30.64 -2.70
C ILE A 97 -1.13 -29.84 -2.92
N LEU A 98 -1.96 -30.23 -3.89
CA LEU A 98 -3.22 -29.54 -4.21
C LEU A 98 -4.22 -29.56 -3.06
N GLY A 99 -4.36 -30.68 -2.35
CA GLY A 99 -5.36 -30.84 -1.29
C GLY A 99 -5.16 -29.84 -0.13
N PRO A 100 -3.97 -29.79 0.50
CA PRO A 100 -3.68 -28.83 1.57
C PRO A 100 -3.83 -27.37 1.13
N VAL A 101 -3.44 -27.03 -0.10
CA VAL A 101 -3.54 -25.65 -0.61
C VAL A 101 -4.98 -25.27 -0.90
N MET A 102 -5.78 -26.17 -1.47
CA MET A 102 -7.21 -25.93 -1.67
C MET A 102 -7.95 -25.80 -0.34
N PHE A 103 -7.55 -26.56 0.69
CA PHE A 103 -8.07 -26.38 2.04
C PHE A 103 -7.70 -25.02 2.61
N PHE A 104 -6.42 -24.62 2.51
CA PHE A 104 -5.94 -23.31 2.96
C PHE A 104 -6.69 -22.17 2.26
N LEU A 105 -6.77 -22.19 0.93
CA LEU A 105 -7.55 -21.23 0.13
C LEU A 105 -9.03 -21.23 0.53
N GLY A 106 -9.60 -22.40 0.80
CA GLY A 106 -10.97 -22.52 1.29
C GLY A 106 -11.20 -21.78 2.60
N VAL A 107 -10.26 -21.88 3.55
CA VAL A 107 -10.31 -21.12 4.81
C VAL A 107 -10.23 -19.61 4.55
N LEU A 108 -9.39 -19.14 3.62
CA LEU A 108 -9.29 -17.71 3.28
C LEU A 108 -10.61 -17.16 2.72
N VAL A 109 -11.18 -17.87 1.75
CA VAL A 109 -12.45 -17.47 1.12
C VAL A 109 -13.58 -17.46 2.15
N LEU A 110 -13.62 -18.43 3.07
CA LEU A 110 -14.59 -18.46 4.15
C LEU A 110 -14.41 -17.30 5.14
N GLY A 111 -13.17 -16.94 5.47
CA GLY A 111 -12.84 -15.79 6.31
C GLY A 111 -13.34 -14.48 5.68
N LEU A 112 -12.98 -14.25 4.42
CA LEU A 112 -13.43 -13.08 3.66
C LEU A 112 -14.97 -13.03 3.56
N PHE A 113 -15.61 -14.15 3.27
CA PHE A 113 -17.07 -14.23 3.19
C PHE A 113 -17.73 -13.88 4.53
N TYR A 114 -17.18 -14.36 5.64
CA TYR A 114 -17.67 -14.03 6.99
C TYR A 114 -17.54 -12.54 7.29
N GLU A 115 -16.42 -11.92 6.94
CA GLU A 115 -16.19 -10.49 7.20
C GLU A 115 -17.07 -9.57 6.35
N VAL A 116 -17.27 -9.92 5.08
CA VAL A 116 -18.23 -9.24 4.19
C VAL A 116 -19.63 -9.32 4.79
N LYS A 117 -20.06 -10.51 5.25
CA LYS A 117 -21.35 -10.71 5.92
C LYS A 117 -21.49 -9.90 7.21
N LYS A 118 -20.38 -9.65 7.92
CA LYS A 118 -20.36 -8.89 9.18
C LYS A 118 -20.31 -7.37 8.96
N GLY A 119 -20.25 -6.92 7.70
CA GLY A 119 -20.22 -5.49 7.37
C GLY A 119 -18.89 -4.82 7.69
N ALA A 120 -17.78 -5.57 7.81
CA ALA A 120 -16.46 -5.00 8.07
C ALA A 120 -15.98 -4.06 6.96
N LEU A 121 -16.57 -4.19 5.76
CA LEU A 121 -16.30 -3.40 4.56
C LEU A 121 -17.39 -2.37 4.26
N GLU A 122 -18.41 -2.23 5.11
CA GLU A 122 -19.46 -1.23 4.90
C GLU A 122 -18.96 0.16 5.28
N TRP A 123 -18.72 0.97 4.25
CA TRP A 123 -18.50 2.39 4.38
C TRP A 123 -19.87 3.08 4.34
N GLU A 124 -20.07 4.10 5.19
CA GLU A 124 -21.35 4.83 5.25
C GLU A 124 -21.78 5.31 3.87
N ARG A 125 -23.10 5.26 3.64
CA ARG A 125 -23.75 6.00 2.56
C ARG A 125 -23.71 7.50 2.85
#